data_AF-A0AAD5DYH4-F1
#
_entry.id   AF-A0AAD5DYH4-F1
#
_cell.length_a   1.000
_cell.length_b   1.000
_cell.length_c   1.000
_cell.angle_alpha   90.00
_cell.angle_beta   90.00
_cell.angle_gamma   90.00
#
_symmetry.space_group_name_H-M   'P 1'
#
loop_
_entity.id
_entity.type
_entity.pdbx_description
1 polymer ?
#
loop_
_entity_poly.entity_id
_entity_poly.type
_entity_poly.pdbx_seq_one_letter_code
_entity_poly.pdbx_strand_id
1 'polypeptide(L)'
;MRAFACKLLGGGPAKVVFLGGSITAGRGAGNEAELSYVPRFARYLNATFPASTIEFVNRGEPASSSGFAAPCVDALVGSSADLVVLEYTANDNEFVGLNSLERRAYEHLLRRLLSLDSRPAVVLLHAYQWWRAAGGGMTSGFFYKEPEQQLTTLSHYYDVPSLSMRAAAWRSWWDGVDGFKVDKVLKEGQHAPFEPNKSIAQAPAGEEAQYFYNDVGHPSAQGHAALAELLAALVQRSAAEAAAGLSPTARQYAQLLPPPMQPAIQEGERDACIIHDGFKAAMAAKQGFQYVAEVPDAATRDAQKWGWVARSVGEQAEMGMVGSKQVEGSQGVVYLAAAAAAACKLQCCAHCSTCCHMLTSPVPAGDWIEFQVDTSSSNATGNTTLGNTTLGTTTGNTALHLSFLRGWMVNYGDALVSCTSGCACDDTPFSCLSEFMFTMYVLQPVQVTRHPQCRIRVTVVDAPRAQPPTEHKVHLNALFVTSY
;
A
#
# COMPACT_ATOMS: atom_id res chain seq x y z
N MET A 1 20.91 12.62 -10.27
CA MET A 1 20.58 14.06 -10.34
C MET A 1 21.37 14.85 -11.39
N ARG A 2 22.71 14.89 -11.37
CA ARG A 2 23.49 15.64 -12.39
C ARG A 2 23.15 15.26 -13.83
N ALA A 3 23.02 13.97 -14.14
CA ALA A 3 22.64 13.50 -15.48
C ALA A 3 21.28 14.05 -15.94
N PHE A 4 20.28 14.06 -15.04
CA PHE A 4 18.98 14.68 -15.29
C PHE A 4 19.11 16.17 -15.56
N ALA A 5 19.90 16.90 -14.75
CA ALA A 5 20.15 18.32 -14.97
C ALA A 5 20.88 18.60 -16.30
N CYS A 6 21.90 17.81 -16.68
CA CYS A 6 22.56 17.90 -17.98
C CYS A 6 21.56 17.70 -19.13
N LYS A 7 20.65 16.73 -19.01
CA LYS A 7 19.61 16.47 -20.01
C LYS A 7 18.71 17.69 -20.21
N LEU A 8 18.27 18.32 -19.11
CA LEU A 8 17.43 19.53 -19.16
C LEU A 8 18.17 20.75 -19.70
N LEU A 9 19.42 20.97 -19.27
CA LEU A 9 20.26 22.07 -19.78
C LEU A 9 20.53 21.94 -21.28
N GLY A 10 20.61 20.70 -21.80
CA GLY A 10 20.75 20.42 -23.23
C GLY A 10 19.45 20.50 -24.04
N GLY A 11 18.30 20.81 -23.43
CA GLY A 11 17.00 20.83 -24.11
C GLY A 11 16.44 19.44 -24.43
N GLY A 12 16.97 18.39 -23.80
CA GLY A 12 16.50 17.02 -24.02
C GLY A 12 15.08 16.79 -23.46
N PRO A 13 14.29 15.88 -24.05
CA PRO A 13 12.98 15.51 -23.50
C PRO A 13 13.16 14.78 -22.17
N ALA A 14 12.29 15.02 -21.19
CA ALA A 14 12.41 14.37 -19.89
C ALA A 14 11.08 13.88 -19.34
N LYS A 15 11.11 12.82 -18.52
CA LYS A 15 9.93 12.34 -17.79
C LYS A 15 10.18 12.35 -16.27
N VAL A 16 9.30 13.01 -15.53
CA VAL A 16 9.34 13.07 -14.06
C VAL A 16 8.12 12.33 -13.50
N VAL A 17 8.37 11.35 -12.64
CA VAL A 17 7.33 10.56 -11.98
C VAL A 17 7.34 10.86 -10.48
N PHE A 18 6.16 11.06 -9.88
CA PHE A 18 6.00 11.22 -8.44
C PHE A 18 5.26 10.00 -7.89
N LEU A 19 5.90 9.29 -6.96
CA LEU A 19 5.30 8.19 -6.22
C LEU A 19 5.07 8.63 -4.78
N GLY A 20 3.88 8.40 -4.25
CA GLY A 20 3.62 8.70 -2.86
C GLY A 20 2.16 8.56 -2.45
N GLY A 21 1.85 9.07 -1.26
CA GLY A 21 0.52 9.02 -0.68
C GLY A 21 -0.38 10.19 -1.04
N SER A 22 -1.23 10.59 -0.08
CA SER A 22 -2.23 11.65 -0.27
C SER A 22 -1.59 13.03 -0.47
N ILE A 23 -0.43 13.30 0.13
CA ILE A 23 0.30 14.56 -0.07
C ILE A 23 0.80 14.65 -1.52
N THR A 24 1.32 13.55 -2.08
CA THR A 24 1.68 13.47 -3.51
C THR A 24 0.48 13.62 -4.43
N ALA A 25 -0.68 13.05 -4.06
CA ALA A 25 -1.93 13.27 -4.79
C ALA A 25 -2.38 14.75 -4.78
N GLY A 26 -1.89 15.53 -3.81
CA GLY A 26 -2.09 16.97 -3.69
C GLY A 26 -3.00 17.40 -2.55
N ARG A 27 -3.38 16.46 -1.67
CA ARG A 27 -4.36 16.70 -0.61
C ARG A 27 -3.91 17.81 0.33
N GLY A 28 -4.81 18.76 0.58
CA GLY A 28 -4.59 19.91 1.48
C GLY A 28 -4.22 21.20 0.74
N ALA A 29 -3.85 21.13 -0.54
CA ALA A 29 -3.50 22.31 -1.34
C ALA A 29 -4.67 23.25 -1.69
N GLY A 30 -5.92 22.86 -1.41
CA GLY A 30 -7.11 23.54 -1.92
C GLY A 30 -7.35 23.16 -3.38
N ASN A 31 -6.91 23.99 -4.34
CA ASN A 31 -6.89 23.61 -5.76
C ASN A 31 -5.70 22.68 -6.02
N GLU A 32 -5.91 21.37 -5.82
CA GLU A 32 -4.86 20.35 -5.89
C GLU A 32 -4.18 20.30 -7.27
N ALA A 33 -4.91 20.60 -8.36
CA ALA A 33 -4.39 20.60 -9.73
C ALA A 33 -3.41 21.75 -10.01
N GLU A 34 -3.45 22.84 -9.24
CA GLU A 34 -2.63 24.03 -9.46
C GLU A 34 -1.65 24.33 -8.31
N LEU A 35 -2.06 24.04 -7.08
CA LEU A 35 -1.41 24.50 -5.85
C LEU A 35 -0.72 23.40 -5.06
N SER A 36 -0.85 22.12 -5.47
CA SER A 36 -0.05 21.06 -4.86
C SER A 36 1.42 21.12 -5.31
N TYR A 37 2.30 20.38 -4.63
CA TYR A 37 3.75 20.51 -4.87
C TYR A 37 4.15 20.01 -6.27
N VAL A 38 3.42 19.03 -6.82
CA VAL A 38 3.68 18.44 -8.14
C VAL A 38 3.52 19.47 -9.27
N PRO A 39 2.35 20.12 -9.49
CA PRO A 39 2.18 21.13 -10.52
C PRO A 39 3.04 22.38 -10.28
N ARG A 40 3.35 22.73 -9.02
CA ARG A 40 4.28 23.83 -8.70
C ARG A 40 5.71 23.51 -9.15
N PHE A 41 6.21 22.31 -8.83
CA PHE A 41 7.52 21.87 -9.27
C PHE A 41 7.59 21.69 -10.80
N ALA A 42 6.52 21.21 -11.42
CA ALA A 42 6.41 21.14 -12.88
C ALA A 42 6.51 22.52 -13.53
N ARG A 43 5.79 23.51 -12.99
CA ARG A 43 5.87 24.92 -13.45
C ARG A 43 7.27 25.48 -13.28
N TYR A 44 7.92 25.21 -12.15
CA TYR A 44 9.30 25.61 -11.90
C TYR A 44 10.25 25.02 -12.96
N LEU A 45 10.16 23.72 -13.24
CA LEU A 45 11.02 23.06 -14.24
C LEU A 45 10.77 23.58 -15.65
N ASN A 46 9.51 23.71 -16.07
CA ASN A 46 9.17 24.25 -17.39
C ASN A 46 9.64 25.71 -17.57
N ALA A 47 9.56 26.53 -16.52
CA ALA A 47 10.04 27.91 -16.56
C ALA A 47 11.58 27.99 -16.57
N THR A 48 12.25 27.09 -15.85
CA THR A 48 13.72 27.08 -15.73
C THR A 48 14.40 26.49 -16.97
N PHE A 49 13.78 25.48 -17.59
CA PHE A 49 14.32 24.75 -18.75
C PHE A 49 13.37 24.78 -19.94
N PRO A 50 13.06 25.97 -20.49
CA PRO A 50 12.04 26.14 -21.54
C PRO A 50 12.39 25.44 -22.87
N ALA A 51 13.66 25.06 -23.06
CA ALA A 51 14.11 24.31 -24.23
C ALA A 51 13.78 22.81 -24.15
N SER A 52 13.43 22.29 -22.96
CA SER A 52 13.09 20.89 -22.74
C SER A 52 11.59 20.67 -22.75
N THR A 53 11.14 19.60 -23.41
CA THR A 53 9.78 19.07 -23.23
C THR A 53 9.77 18.10 -22.05
N ILE A 54 9.03 18.43 -20.99
CA ILE A 54 9.01 17.63 -19.76
C ILE A 54 7.60 17.05 -19.54
N GLU A 55 7.52 15.72 -19.50
CA GLU A 55 6.32 14.98 -19.08
C GLU A 55 6.31 14.82 -17.56
N PHE A 56 5.17 15.11 -16.93
CA PHE A 56 4.97 14.95 -15.49
C PHE A 56 3.88 13.92 -15.23
N VAL A 57 4.21 12.91 -14.42
CA VAL A 57 3.28 11.83 -14.07
C VAL A 57 3.12 11.77 -12.56
N ASN A 58 1.94 12.18 -12.07
CA ASN A 58 1.59 12.03 -10.67
C ASN A 58 0.97 10.64 -10.42
N ARG A 59 1.58 9.86 -9.54
CA ARG A 59 1.08 8.56 -9.04
C ARG A 59 0.88 8.60 -7.51
N GLY A 60 0.42 9.73 -7.00
CA GLY A 60 -0.03 9.85 -5.63
C GLY A 60 -1.30 9.03 -5.40
N GLU A 61 -1.20 7.98 -4.59
CA GLU A 61 -2.33 7.12 -4.22
C GLU A 61 -2.69 7.40 -2.75
N PRO A 62 -3.80 8.11 -2.47
CA PRO A 62 -4.13 8.51 -1.13
C PRO A 62 -4.26 7.35 -0.16
N ALA A 63 -3.57 7.49 0.98
CA ALA A 63 -3.56 6.51 2.06
C ALA A 63 -2.88 5.17 1.71
N SER A 64 -2.01 5.14 0.70
CA SER A 64 -1.13 4.00 0.41
C SER A 64 0.24 4.15 1.08
N SER A 65 0.87 3.02 1.43
CA SER A 65 2.25 2.95 1.91
C SER A 65 3.22 2.53 0.79
N SER A 66 4.52 2.61 1.04
CA SER A 66 5.56 2.14 0.12
C SER A 66 5.40 0.68 -0.31
N GLY A 67 4.84 -0.17 0.57
CA GLY A 67 4.56 -1.57 0.28
C GLY A 67 3.56 -1.78 -0.86
N PHE A 68 2.64 -0.83 -1.08
CA PHE A 68 1.73 -0.84 -2.23
C PHE A 68 2.49 -0.59 -3.54
N ALA A 69 3.44 0.36 -3.54
CA ALA A 69 4.16 0.75 -4.75
C ALA A 69 5.30 -0.21 -5.12
N ALA A 70 5.91 -0.88 -4.14
CA ALA A 70 7.03 -1.81 -4.34
C ALA A 70 6.80 -2.86 -5.44
N PRO A 71 5.69 -3.63 -5.45
CA PRO A 71 5.43 -4.60 -6.51
C PRO A 71 5.03 -3.94 -7.84
N CYS A 72 4.63 -2.67 -7.83
CA CYS A 72 3.97 -1.99 -8.95
C CYS A 72 4.86 -1.01 -9.72
N VAL A 73 6.18 -1.01 -9.51
CA VAL A 73 7.11 -0.07 -10.15
C VAL A 73 6.93 0.00 -11.66
N ASP A 74 6.83 -1.14 -12.35
CA ASP A 74 6.72 -1.17 -13.81
C ASP A 74 5.43 -0.48 -14.31
N ALA A 75 4.32 -0.68 -13.60
CA ALA A 75 3.03 -0.09 -13.92
C ALA A 75 2.96 1.41 -13.56
N LEU A 76 3.54 1.79 -12.42
CA LEU A 76 3.46 3.16 -11.90
C LEU A 76 4.46 4.10 -12.60
N VAL A 77 5.69 3.64 -12.83
CA VAL A 77 6.81 4.45 -13.34
C VAL A 77 7.02 4.28 -14.85
N GLY A 78 6.92 3.03 -15.33
CA GLY A 78 7.28 2.66 -16.69
C GLY A 78 8.80 2.68 -16.94
N SER A 79 9.20 2.46 -18.19
CA SER A 79 10.61 2.23 -18.55
C SER A 79 11.40 3.49 -18.91
N SER A 80 10.77 4.67 -18.96
CA SER A 80 11.37 5.91 -19.52
C SER A 80 11.56 7.06 -18.54
N ALA A 81 11.38 6.84 -17.23
CA ALA A 81 11.53 7.91 -16.24
C ALA A 81 12.97 8.42 -16.15
N ASP A 82 13.14 9.74 -16.03
CA ASP A 82 14.45 10.38 -15.81
C ASP A 82 14.62 10.86 -14.36
N LEU A 83 13.51 11.16 -13.69
CA LEU A 83 13.45 11.50 -12.27
C LEU A 83 12.24 10.82 -11.63
N VAL A 84 12.46 10.15 -10.50
CA VAL A 84 11.43 9.63 -9.62
C VAL A 84 11.53 10.30 -8.26
N VAL A 85 10.48 10.99 -7.84
CA VAL A 85 10.34 11.57 -6.49
C VAL A 85 9.49 10.63 -5.65
N LEU A 86 10.01 10.17 -4.52
CA LEU A 86 9.37 9.21 -3.62
C LEU A 86 9.01 9.87 -2.28
N GLU A 87 7.71 9.93 -1.95
CA GLU A 87 7.18 10.51 -0.71
C GLU A 87 6.17 9.55 -0.07
N TYR A 88 6.63 8.74 0.90
CA TYR A 88 5.78 7.87 1.71
C TYR A 88 5.97 8.11 3.22
N THR A 89 6.60 9.21 3.60
CA THR A 89 6.97 9.47 5.01
C THR A 89 5.72 9.65 5.85
N ALA A 90 4.72 10.33 5.31
CA ALA A 90 3.43 10.54 5.95
C ALA A 90 2.55 9.26 6.02
N ASN A 91 2.92 8.17 5.34
CA ASN A 91 2.08 6.98 5.16
C ASN A 91 2.67 5.71 5.74
N ASP A 92 3.99 5.56 5.67
CA ASP A 92 4.67 4.39 6.21
C ASP A 92 4.58 4.37 7.73
N ASN A 93 4.34 3.18 8.29
CA ASN A 93 4.16 3.00 9.73
C ASN A 93 5.44 3.36 10.48
N GLU A 94 5.40 4.31 11.41
CA GLU A 94 6.57 4.70 12.21
C GLU A 94 6.92 3.71 13.33
N PHE A 95 5.99 2.84 13.72
CA PHE A 95 6.12 1.97 14.91
C PHE A 95 6.80 0.62 14.62
N VAL A 96 7.16 0.35 13.37
CA VAL A 96 7.82 -0.90 12.98
C VAL A 96 9.34 -0.77 13.02
N GLY A 97 10.04 -1.87 13.30
CA GLY A 97 11.51 -1.92 13.24
C GLY A 97 12.04 -1.91 11.80
N LEU A 98 13.33 -1.60 11.63
CA LEU A 98 13.99 -1.65 10.32
C LEU A 98 13.91 -3.03 9.65
N ASN A 99 13.78 -4.11 10.43
CA ASN A 99 13.71 -5.49 9.92
C ASN A 99 12.29 -5.97 9.56
N SER A 100 11.28 -5.09 9.66
CA SER A 100 9.87 -5.35 9.35
C SER A 100 9.64 -5.63 7.86
N LEU A 101 8.48 -6.22 7.55
CA LEU A 101 8.06 -6.44 6.16
C LEU A 101 7.88 -5.12 5.40
N GLU A 102 7.36 -4.10 6.07
CA GLU A 102 7.15 -2.77 5.51
C GLU A 102 8.47 -2.12 5.11
N ARG A 103 9.51 -2.23 5.94
CA ARG A 103 10.84 -1.69 5.60
C ARG A 103 11.56 -2.49 4.54
N ARG A 104 11.36 -3.82 4.50
CA ARG A 104 11.81 -4.64 3.37
C ARG A 104 11.11 -4.22 2.07
N ALA A 105 9.82 -3.91 2.12
CA ALA A 105 9.09 -3.46 0.93
C ALA A 105 9.56 -2.07 0.45
N TYR A 106 9.85 -1.14 1.37
CA TYR A 106 10.45 0.15 1.01
C TYR A 106 11.83 -0.02 0.36
N GLU A 107 12.68 -0.88 0.92
CA GLU A 107 13.97 -1.20 0.31
C GLU A 107 13.80 -1.85 -1.06
N HIS A 108 12.88 -2.80 -1.20
CA HIS A 108 12.57 -3.44 -2.47
C HIS A 108 12.13 -2.41 -3.53
N LEU A 109 11.27 -1.46 -3.15
CA LEU A 109 10.88 -0.33 -4.00
C LEU A 109 12.10 0.48 -4.46
N LEU A 110 12.98 0.88 -3.54
CA LEU A 110 14.21 1.62 -3.89
C LEU A 110 15.10 0.83 -4.84
N ARG A 111 15.38 -0.44 -4.55
CA ARG A 111 16.21 -1.30 -5.38
C ARG A 111 15.62 -1.43 -6.78
N ARG A 112 14.30 -1.63 -6.91
CA ARG A 112 13.63 -1.71 -8.20
C ARG A 112 13.75 -0.42 -8.99
N LEU A 113 13.50 0.73 -8.38
CA LEU A 113 13.63 2.04 -9.03
C LEU A 113 15.06 2.29 -9.54
N LEU A 114 16.06 1.96 -8.73
CA LEU A 114 17.47 2.13 -9.06
C LEU A 114 17.98 1.11 -10.09
N SER A 115 17.27 -0.01 -10.26
CA SER A 115 17.58 -1.06 -11.24
C SER A 115 16.86 -0.89 -12.57
N LEU A 116 16.03 0.15 -12.73
CA LEU A 116 15.36 0.42 -14.00
C LEU A 116 16.38 0.73 -15.11
N ASP A 117 16.14 0.21 -16.32
CA ASP A 117 17.00 0.41 -17.49
C ASP A 117 17.21 1.90 -17.84
N SER A 118 16.18 2.72 -17.61
CA SER A 118 16.25 4.18 -17.79
C SER A 118 17.21 4.88 -16.82
N ARG A 119 17.59 4.21 -15.73
CA ARG A 119 18.46 4.74 -14.66
C ARG A 119 18.00 6.12 -14.19
N PRO A 120 16.73 6.26 -13.76
CA PRO A 120 16.22 7.54 -13.28
C PRO A 120 17.06 8.03 -12.10
N ALA A 121 17.15 9.34 -11.96
CA ALA A 121 17.48 9.89 -10.65
C ALA A 121 16.33 9.56 -9.68
N VAL A 122 16.63 8.93 -8.56
CA VAL A 122 15.65 8.72 -7.48
C VAL A 122 15.91 9.76 -6.40
N VAL A 123 14.86 10.35 -5.83
CA VAL A 123 14.94 11.34 -4.75
C VAL A 123 13.88 11.01 -3.70
N LEU A 124 14.30 10.89 -2.44
CA LEU A 124 13.37 10.83 -1.33
C LEU A 124 12.94 12.25 -0.95
N LEU A 125 11.64 12.48 -0.91
CA LEU A 125 11.04 13.67 -0.33
C LEU A 125 10.33 13.26 0.96
N HIS A 126 10.64 13.96 2.04
CA HIS A 126 10.01 13.72 3.33
C HIS A 126 9.11 14.91 3.66
N ALA A 127 7.80 14.68 3.57
CA ALA A 127 6.83 15.52 4.27
C ALA A 127 7.01 15.34 5.79
N TYR A 128 6.37 16.22 6.56
CA TYR A 128 6.32 16.13 8.00
C TYR A 128 4.94 16.61 8.44
N GLN A 129 4.26 15.86 9.28
CA GLN A 129 2.92 16.09 9.78
C GLN A 129 3.03 16.53 11.25
N TRP A 130 3.26 17.83 11.47
CA TRP A 130 3.48 18.42 12.80
C TRP A 130 2.52 17.89 13.87
N TRP A 131 1.22 17.88 13.60
CA TRP A 131 0.20 17.44 14.54
C TRP A 131 0.17 15.94 14.82
N ARG A 132 0.84 15.13 13.99
CA ARG A 132 0.99 13.67 14.17
C ARG A 132 2.35 13.28 14.73
N ALA A 133 3.29 14.21 14.80
CA ALA A 133 4.60 14.00 15.37
C ALA A 133 4.57 14.13 16.91
N ALA A 134 4.11 13.10 17.64
CA ALA A 134 3.99 13.14 19.11
C ALA A 134 4.86 12.08 19.81
N GLY A 135 5.61 12.46 20.83
CA GLY A 135 6.45 11.55 21.61
C GLY A 135 7.31 12.30 22.61
N GLY A 136 7.97 11.57 23.52
CA GLY A 136 8.88 12.19 24.51
C GLY A 136 8.22 13.22 25.43
N GLY A 137 6.90 13.09 25.68
CA GLY A 137 6.11 14.06 26.43
C GLY A 137 5.51 15.21 25.59
N MET A 138 5.83 15.29 24.30
CA MET A 138 5.22 16.24 23.36
C MET A 138 4.03 15.60 22.65
N THR A 139 2.96 16.37 22.44
CA THR A 139 1.73 15.91 21.76
C THR A 139 1.67 16.29 20.28
N SER A 140 2.64 17.08 19.80
CA SER A 140 2.85 17.46 18.40
C SER A 140 4.26 18.03 18.21
N GLY A 141 4.74 18.08 16.97
CA GLY A 141 5.99 18.74 16.58
C GLY A 141 7.25 18.06 17.12
N PHE A 142 7.18 16.81 17.56
CA PHE A 142 8.35 16.10 18.07
C PHE A 142 9.32 15.79 16.94
N PHE A 143 10.53 16.35 17.01
CA PHE A 143 11.43 16.47 15.87
C PHE A 143 11.64 15.15 15.14
N TYR A 144 12.14 14.10 15.79
CA TYR A 144 12.52 12.86 15.13
C TYR A 144 11.38 11.84 14.95
N LYS A 145 10.12 12.29 14.93
CA LYS A 145 8.97 11.43 14.62
C LYS A 145 8.76 11.24 13.13
N GLU A 146 7.77 10.40 12.81
CA GLU A 146 7.56 9.80 11.49
C GLU A 146 8.66 8.79 11.12
N PRO A 147 8.42 7.91 10.15
CA PRO A 147 9.43 6.93 9.73
C PRO A 147 10.69 7.53 9.10
N GLU A 148 10.80 8.86 8.96
CA GLU A 148 11.88 9.54 8.24
C GLU A 148 13.27 9.04 8.65
N GLN A 149 13.55 8.88 9.95
CA GLN A 149 14.86 8.39 10.42
C GLN A 149 15.23 7.02 9.82
N GLN A 150 14.25 6.12 9.69
CA GLN A 150 14.45 4.80 9.10
C GLN A 150 14.59 4.88 7.58
N LEU A 151 13.80 5.72 6.92
CA LEU A 151 13.87 5.92 5.47
C LEU A 151 15.18 6.60 5.05
N THR A 152 15.67 7.58 5.82
CA THR A 152 16.98 8.20 5.62
C THR A 152 18.12 7.20 5.82
N THR A 153 17.98 6.21 6.71
CA THR A 153 18.97 5.12 6.84
C THR A 153 19.11 4.33 5.54
N LEU A 154 17.98 3.98 4.91
CA LEU A 154 17.96 3.35 3.57
C LEU A 154 18.54 4.29 2.51
N SER A 155 18.21 5.58 2.55
CA SER A 155 18.76 6.61 1.66
C SER A 155 20.29 6.64 1.65
N HIS A 156 20.90 6.61 2.85
CA HIS A 156 22.35 6.60 3.00
C HIS A 156 22.97 5.31 2.45
N TYR A 157 22.33 4.17 2.70
CA TYR A 157 22.82 2.88 2.22
C TYR A 157 22.82 2.79 0.68
N TYR A 158 21.82 3.39 0.03
CA TYR A 158 21.67 3.39 -1.44
C TYR A 158 22.23 4.62 -2.15
N ASP A 159 22.84 5.56 -1.44
CA ASP A 159 23.39 6.79 -1.99
C ASP A 159 22.34 7.61 -2.78
N VAL A 160 21.12 7.68 -2.22
CA VAL A 160 19.99 8.42 -2.79
C VAL A 160 19.85 9.77 -2.07
N PRO A 161 19.63 10.90 -2.79
CA PRO A 161 19.31 12.18 -2.15
C PRO A 161 18.02 12.11 -1.33
N SER A 162 18.07 12.63 -0.10
CA SER A 162 16.94 12.71 0.82
C SER A 162 16.68 14.16 1.23
N LEU A 163 15.51 14.68 0.86
CA LEU A 163 15.07 16.05 1.14
C LEU A 163 14.09 16.05 2.30
N SER A 164 14.47 16.68 3.40
CA SER A 164 13.71 16.66 4.65
C SER A 164 13.01 17.99 4.92
N MET A 165 11.67 18.01 4.88
CA MET A 165 10.91 19.20 5.28
C MET A 165 11.11 19.49 6.77
N ARG A 166 11.18 18.46 7.61
CA ARG A 166 11.53 18.59 9.02
C ARG A 166 12.87 19.31 9.21
N ALA A 167 13.93 18.87 8.54
CA ALA A 167 15.25 19.51 8.68
C ALA A 167 15.24 20.96 8.19
N ALA A 168 14.47 21.26 7.15
CA ALA A 168 14.39 22.58 6.55
C ALA A 168 13.54 23.59 7.35
N ALA A 169 12.41 23.14 7.91
CA ALA A 169 11.35 24.03 8.38
C ALA A 169 11.08 23.96 9.89
N TRP A 170 11.62 22.97 10.63
CA TRP A 170 11.18 22.74 12.01
C TRP A 170 11.40 23.93 12.95
N ARG A 171 12.52 24.66 12.81
CA ARG A 171 12.74 25.88 13.59
C ARG A 171 11.74 26.98 13.22
N SER A 172 11.42 27.14 11.95
CA SER A 172 10.43 28.10 11.49
C SER A 172 9.02 27.78 12.02
N TRP A 173 8.66 26.49 12.10
CA TRP A 173 7.41 26.05 12.76
C TRP A 173 7.43 26.35 14.25
N TRP A 174 8.54 26.05 14.92
CA TRP A 174 8.71 26.30 16.35
C TRP A 174 8.61 27.78 16.70
N ASP A 175 9.22 28.65 15.89
CA ASP A 175 9.25 30.09 16.09
C ASP A 175 7.99 30.81 15.56
N GLY A 176 7.09 30.10 14.88
CA GLY A 176 5.85 30.67 14.35
C GLY A 176 6.07 31.69 13.22
N VAL A 177 7.08 31.47 12.39
CA VAL A 177 7.40 32.35 11.25
C VAL A 177 6.24 32.37 10.25
N ASP A 178 5.94 33.54 9.66
CA ASP A 178 4.92 33.65 8.62
C ASP A 178 5.18 32.67 7.47
N GLY A 179 4.15 31.93 7.08
CA GLY A 179 4.22 30.83 6.10
C GLY A 179 4.54 29.47 6.73
N PHE A 180 4.99 29.48 7.98
CA PHE A 180 5.33 28.30 8.79
C PHE A 180 4.59 28.32 10.14
N LYS A 181 3.47 29.03 10.28
CA LYS A 181 2.67 28.92 11.50
C LYS A 181 1.98 27.55 11.54
N VAL A 182 1.99 26.95 12.73
CA VAL A 182 1.43 25.61 12.98
C VAL A 182 0.48 25.59 14.17
N ASP A 183 0.25 26.74 14.84
CA ASP A 183 -0.69 26.87 15.94
C ASP A 183 -2.16 26.75 15.50
N LYS A 184 -2.42 26.87 14.20
CA LYS A 184 -3.74 26.74 13.58
C LYS A 184 -3.69 25.91 12.30
N VAL A 185 -4.85 25.47 11.85
CA VAL A 185 -5.06 24.78 10.57
C VAL A 185 -6.18 25.44 9.77
N LEU A 186 -6.22 25.23 8.45
CA LEU A 186 -7.23 25.89 7.61
C LEU A 186 -8.62 25.24 7.72
N LYS A 187 -8.66 23.92 7.84
CA LYS A 187 -9.89 23.14 7.94
C LYS A 187 -10.48 23.28 9.35
N GLU A 188 -11.75 23.61 9.44
CA GLU A 188 -12.46 23.69 10.72
C GLU A 188 -12.62 22.31 11.40
N GLY A 189 -12.87 22.31 12.71
CA GLY A 189 -13.28 21.13 13.47
C GLY A 189 -12.17 20.10 13.69
N GLN A 190 -10.91 20.48 13.47
CA GLN A 190 -9.78 19.59 13.72
C GLN A 190 -9.48 19.47 15.22
N HIS A 191 -9.00 18.29 15.61
CA HIS A 191 -8.61 17.97 16.98
C HIS A 191 -7.20 17.38 16.97
N ALA A 192 -6.42 17.64 18.01
CA ALA A 192 -5.08 17.10 18.12
C ALA A 192 -5.13 15.56 18.25
N PRO A 193 -4.47 14.79 17.35
CA PRO A 193 -4.57 13.33 17.34
C PRO A 193 -4.20 12.64 18.67
N PHE A 194 -3.28 13.23 19.43
CA PHE A 194 -2.80 12.71 20.71
C PHE A 194 -3.40 13.42 21.93
N GLU A 195 -4.30 14.38 21.71
CA GLU A 195 -5.12 15.04 22.72
C GLU A 195 -6.52 15.25 22.13
N PRO A 196 -7.34 14.20 21.96
CA PRO A 196 -8.55 14.26 21.13
C PRO A 196 -9.60 15.26 21.64
N ASN A 197 -9.57 15.63 22.91
CA ASN A 197 -10.44 16.65 23.49
C ASN A 197 -9.94 18.09 23.24
N LYS A 198 -8.76 18.26 22.66
CA LYS A 198 -8.14 19.55 22.34
C LYS A 198 -8.40 19.89 20.88
N SER A 199 -9.33 20.83 20.68
CA SER A 199 -9.58 21.41 19.36
C SER A 199 -8.37 22.24 18.91
N ILE A 200 -8.07 22.17 17.61
CA ILE A 200 -7.07 23.02 16.96
C ILE A 200 -7.81 24.22 16.36
N ALA A 201 -7.34 25.42 16.67
CA ALA A 201 -7.96 26.64 16.17
C ALA A 201 -7.87 26.73 14.64
N GLN A 202 -8.89 27.34 14.03
CA GLN A 202 -8.90 27.61 12.59
C GLN A 202 -8.13 28.88 12.28
N ALA A 203 -7.35 28.87 11.18
CA ALA A 203 -6.72 30.07 10.65
C ALA A 203 -7.78 31.12 10.23
N PRO A 204 -7.57 32.43 10.52
CA PRO A 204 -8.47 33.48 10.04
C PRO A 204 -8.54 33.51 8.51
N ALA A 205 -9.72 33.83 7.98
CA ALA A 205 -9.89 34.02 6.54
C ALA A 205 -9.00 35.18 6.04
N GLY A 206 -8.30 34.98 4.93
CA GLY A 206 -7.34 35.92 4.37
C GLY A 206 -5.92 35.83 4.95
N GLU A 207 -5.71 34.99 5.97
CA GLU A 207 -4.38 34.72 6.55
C GLU A 207 -3.83 33.34 6.21
N GLU A 208 -4.46 32.61 5.28
CA GLU A 208 -4.16 31.20 4.98
C GLU A 208 -2.69 30.99 4.56
N ALA A 209 -2.10 31.96 3.86
CA ALA A 209 -0.71 31.92 3.43
C ALA A 209 0.30 31.95 4.59
N GLN A 210 -0.13 32.31 5.81
CA GLN A 210 0.74 32.31 6.98
C GLN A 210 0.88 30.91 7.61
N TYR A 211 -0.04 29.99 7.31
CA TYR A 211 -0.18 28.70 7.99
C TYR A 211 0.23 27.52 7.11
N PHE A 212 1.03 26.61 7.68
CA PHE A 212 1.64 25.53 6.91
C PHE A 212 0.70 24.36 6.60
N TYR A 213 -0.32 24.14 7.43
CA TYR A 213 -1.16 22.94 7.36
C TYR A 213 -2.63 23.26 7.09
N ASN A 214 -3.23 22.49 6.18
CA ASN A 214 -4.67 22.51 5.95
C ASN A 214 -5.43 21.74 7.03
N ASP A 215 -4.90 20.59 7.43
CA ASP A 215 -5.44 19.77 8.52
C ASP A 215 -4.30 19.09 9.31
N VAL A 216 -4.63 18.17 10.22
CA VAL A 216 -3.63 17.50 11.08
C VAL A 216 -2.61 16.63 10.32
N GLY A 217 -2.85 16.30 9.06
CA GLY A 217 -1.96 15.44 8.27
C GLY A 217 -1.52 16.03 6.93
N HIS A 218 -2.18 17.07 6.42
CA HIS A 218 -1.96 17.55 5.07
C HIS A 218 -1.45 19.00 5.06
N PRO A 219 -0.33 19.28 4.35
CA PRO A 219 0.13 20.64 4.10
C PRO A 219 -0.93 21.49 3.40
N SER A 220 -0.97 22.79 3.69
CA SER A 220 -1.78 23.76 2.95
C SER A 220 -1.15 24.06 1.58
N ALA A 221 -1.78 24.94 0.80
CA ALA A 221 -1.15 25.49 -0.42
C ALA A 221 0.25 26.06 -0.16
N GLN A 222 0.48 26.65 1.03
CA GLN A 222 1.78 27.16 1.46
C GLN A 222 2.77 26.03 1.77
N GLY A 223 2.35 25.01 2.52
CA GLY A 223 3.20 23.87 2.80
C GLY A 223 3.57 23.06 1.54
N HIS A 224 2.64 22.95 0.59
CA HIS A 224 2.93 22.41 -0.75
C HIS A 224 3.91 23.26 -1.55
N ALA A 225 3.88 24.59 -1.41
CA ALA A 225 4.89 25.45 -2.03
C ALA A 225 6.29 25.16 -1.46
N ALA A 226 6.43 25.05 -0.14
CA ALA A 226 7.70 24.70 0.50
C ALA A 226 8.24 23.33 0.02
N LEU A 227 7.39 22.32 -0.12
CA LEU A 227 7.79 21.00 -0.66
C LEU A 227 8.32 21.11 -2.10
N ALA A 228 7.66 21.91 -2.94
CA ALA A 228 8.12 22.16 -4.31
C ALA A 228 9.44 22.93 -4.35
N GLU A 229 9.65 23.88 -3.44
CA GLU A 229 10.89 24.66 -3.33
C GLU A 229 12.08 23.80 -2.88
N LEU A 230 11.89 22.82 -1.99
CA LEU A 230 12.94 21.85 -1.64
C LEU A 230 13.40 21.05 -2.86
N LEU A 231 12.46 20.58 -3.68
CA LEU A 231 12.77 19.88 -4.93
C LEU A 231 13.48 20.81 -5.92
N ALA A 232 12.99 22.04 -6.06
CA ALA A 232 13.59 23.06 -6.93
C ALA A 232 15.05 23.34 -6.52
N ALA A 233 15.33 23.50 -5.23
CA ALA A 233 16.68 23.73 -4.71
C ALA A 233 17.66 22.59 -5.08
N LEU A 234 17.22 21.33 -5.00
CA LEU A 234 18.03 20.19 -5.43
C LEU A 234 18.36 20.26 -6.93
N VAL A 235 17.38 20.61 -7.77
CA VAL A 235 17.58 20.75 -9.21
C VAL A 235 18.49 21.94 -9.53
N GLN A 236 18.31 23.08 -8.87
CA GLN A 236 19.18 24.26 -9.02
C GLN A 236 20.63 23.91 -8.74
N ARG A 237 20.88 23.27 -7.59
CA ARG A 237 22.22 22.82 -7.24
C ARG A 237 22.78 21.86 -8.30
N SER A 238 21.99 20.88 -8.72
CA SER A 238 22.41 19.90 -9.72
C SER A 238 22.71 20.53 -11.09
N ALA A 239 21.94 21.54 -11.49
CA ALA A 239 22.14 22.29 -12.72
C ALA A 239 23.36 23.21 -12.64
N ALA A 240 23.58 23.88 -11.51
CA ALA A 240 24.80 24.67 -11.29
C ALA A 240 26.06 23.78 -11.33
N GLU A 241 26.01 22.61 -10.68
CA GLU A 241 27.10 21.63 -10.73
C GLU A 241 27.35 21.11 -12.16
N ALA A 242 26.29 20.78 -12.89
CA ALA A 242 26.38 20.35 -14.29
C ALA A 242 26.94 21.44 -15.21
N ALA A 243 26.48 22.69 -15.06
CA ALA A 243 26.96 23.84 -15.82
C ALA A 243 28.43 24.17 -15.51
N ALA A 244 28.89 23.90 -14.29
CA ALA A 244 30.29 23.99 -13.91
C ALA A 244 31.17 22.84 -14.46
N GLY A 245 30.61 21.94 -15.28
CA GLY A 245 31.34 20.83 -15.89
C GLY A 245 31.55 19.64 -14.96
N LEU A 246 30.84 19.56 -13.82
CA LEU A 246 30.87 18.37 -12.98
C LEU A 246 30.11 17.24 -13.66
N SER A 247 30.86 16.32 -14.28
CA SER A 247 30.29 15.17 -14.96
C SER A 247 29.54 14.25 -13.99
N PRO A 248 28.43 13.63 -14.44
CA PRO A 248 27.86 12.48 -13.75
C PRO A 248 28.94 11.40 -13.61
N THR A 249 29.14 10.87 -12.40
CA THR A 249 30.05 9.73 -12.22
C THR A 249 29.53 8.56 -13.03
N ALA A 250 30.31 8.09 -14.00
CA ALA A 250 29.99 6.86 -14.72
C ALA A 250 30.23 5.66 -13.79
N ARG A 251 29.21 5.21 -13.05
CA ARG A 251 29.26 3.88 -12.41
C ARG A 251 28.99 2.81 -13.46
N GLN A 252 29.88 1.85 -13.60
CA GLN A 252 29.63 0.66 -14.43
C GLN A 252 28.48 -0.17 -13.85
N TYR A 253 27.61 -0.67 -14.72
CA TYR A 253 26.33 -1.31 -14.35
C TYR A 253 26.49 -2.53 -13.41
N ALA A 254 27.59 -3.27 -13.55
CA ALA A 254 27.85 -4.52 -12.83
C ALA A 254 28.16 -4.35 -11.31
N GLN A 255 28.15 -3.12 -10.77
CA GLN A 255 28.35 -2.81 -9.35
C GLN A 255 27.28 -1.85 -8.78
N LEU A 256 26.14 -1.68 -9.45
CA LEU A 256 25.26 -0.52 -9.21
C LEU A 256 24.54 -0.48 -7.87
N LEU A 257 24.20 -1.62 -7.29
CA LEU A 257 23.55 -1.68 -5.99
C LEU A 257 24.39 -2.47 -5.00
N PRO A 258 24.59 -1.98 -3.76
CA PRO A 258 25.11 -2.83 -2.70
C PRO A 258 24.18 -4.04 -2.51
N PRO A 259 24.64 -5.13 -1.86
CA PRO A 259 23.75 -6.20 -1.42
C PRO A 259 22.52 -5.61 -0.69
N PRO A 260 21.35 -6.26 -0.71
CA PRO A 260 20.24 -5.84 0.13
C PRO A 260 20.69 -5.57 1.57
N MET A 261 20.32 -4.42 2.11
CA MET A 261 20.54 -4.10 3.52
C MET A 261 19.72 -5.07 4.39
N GLN A 262 18.54 -5.47 3.90
CA GLN A 262 17.72 -6.53 4.51
C GLN A 262 18.04 -7.90 3.92
N PRO A 263 18.40 -8.92 4.73
CA PRO A 263 18.88 -10.22 4.25
C PRO A 263 17.83 -11.09 3.54
N ALA A 264 16.55 -10.68 3.55
CA ALA A 264 15.43 -11.48 3.07
C ALA A 264 14.80 -10.95 1.77
N ILE A 265 15.49 -10.08 1.04
CA ILE A 265 15.04 -9.62 -0.28
C ILE A 265 15.68 -10.52 -1.34
N GLN A 266 14.86 -11.34 -2.00
CA GLN A 266 15.30 -12.12 -3.16
C GLN A 266 15.29 -11.26 -4.42
N GLU A 267 16.41 -11.25 -5.12
CA GLU A 267 16.57 -10.50 -6.36
C GLU A 267 16.22 -11.38 -7.57
N GLY A 268 15.45 -10.84 -8.52
CA GLY A 268 15.20 -11.50 -9.82
C GLY A 268 13.90 -12.29 -9.96
N GLU A 269 13.17 -12.55 -8.87
CA GLU A 269 11.77 -13.01 -8.96
C GLU A 269 10.85 -11.79 -9.18
N ARG A 270 9.97 -11.87 -10.19
CA ARG A 270 9.05 -10.76 -10.51
C ARG A 270 7.83 -10.84 -9.62
N ASP A 271 7.55 -9.74 -8.94
CA ASP A 271 6.28 -9.56 -8.25
C ASP A 271 5.12 -9.47 -9.24
N ALA A 272 3.95 -10.00 -8.86
CA ALA A 272 2.71 -9.67 -9.54
C ALA A 272 2.11 -8.42 -8.89
N CYS A 273 1.81 -7.40 -9.69
CA CYS A 273 1.06 -6.23 -9.27
C CYS A 273 -0.33 -6.25 -9.90
N ILE A 274 -1.36 -6.43 -9.07
CA ILE A 274 -2.76 -6.49 -9.50
C ILE A 274 -3.51 -5.35 -8.81
N ILE A 275 -3.59 -4.19 -9.48
CA ILE A 275 -4.20 -2.95 -9.00
C ILE A 275 -5.30 -2.47 -9.95
N HIS A 276 -6.17 -1.57 -9.46
CA HIS A 276 -7.21 -0.89 -10.26
C HIS A 276 -8.02 -1.85 -11.15
N ASP A 277 -8.06 -1.65 -12.47
CA ASP A 277 -8.77 -2.54 -13.41
C ASP A 277 -8.26 -3.97 -13.38
N GLY A 278 -6.95 -4.18 -13.18
CA GLY A 278 -6.38 -5.50 -13.01
C GLY A 278 -6.97 -6.22 -11.80
N PHE A 279 -7.16 -5.49 -10.70
CA PHE A 279 -7.77 -6.03 -9.47
C PHE A 279 -9.26 -6.34 -9.65
N LYS A 280 -9.98 -5.49 -10.39
CA LYS A 280 -11.35 -5.82 -10.82
C LYS A 280 -11.40 -7.09 -11.66
N ALA A 281 -10.46 -7.24 -12.60
CA ALA A 281 -10.40 -8.38 -13.52
C ALA A 281 -9.96 -9.69 -12.87
N ALA A 282 -9.21 -9.64 -11.77
CA ALA A 282 -8.76 -10.82 -11.02
C ALA A 282 -9.87 -11.53 -10.25
N MET A 283 -11.05 -10.90 -10.11
CA MET A 283 -12.22 -11.49 -9.44
C MET A 283 -12.73 -12.68 -10.25
N ALA A 284 -12.77 -13.84 -9.59
CA ALA A 284 -13.26 -15.09 -10.17
C ALA A 284 -14.74 -15.33 -9.87
N ALA A 285 -15.14 -15.08 -8.62
CA ALA A 285 -16.51 -15.24 -8.15
C ALA A 285 -16.73 -14.34 -6.92
N LYS A 286 -17.98 -14.00 -6.62
CA LYS A 286 -18.31 -13.18 -5.45
C LYS A 286 -19.78 -13.35 -5.02
N GLN A 287 -20.04 -13.00 -3.77
CA GLN A 287 -21.34 -12.79 -3.16
C GLN A 287 -21.27 -11.54 -2.28
N GLY A 288 -22.22 -10.61 -2.41
CA GLY A 288 -22.28 -9.39 -1.60
C GLY A 288 -21.31 -8.27 -1.97
N PHE A 289 -20.05 -8.60 -2.29
CA PHE A 289 -19.05 -7.60 -2.70
C PHE A 289 -19.48 -6.83 -3.96
N GLN A 290 -19.27 -5.51 -3.96
CA GLN A 290 -19.52 -4.62 -5.09
C GLN A 290 -18.26 -3.80 -5.42
N TYR A 291 -17.99 -3.57 -6.71
CA TYR A 291 -16.85 -2.75 -7.12
C TYR A 291 -17.27 -1.29 -7.20
N VAL A 292 -16.85 -0.47 -6.24
CA VAL A 292 -17.31 0.91 -6.05
C VAL A 292 -16.15 1.84 -5.69
N ALA A 293 -16.34 3.14 -5.94
CA ALA A 293 -15.46 4.19 -5.45
C ALA A 293 -15.86 4.62 -4.04
N GLU A 294 -14.91 4.70 -3.13
CA GLU A 294 -15.13 5.29 -1.80
C GLU A 294 -15.30 6.81 -1.83
N VAL A 295 -14.68 7.46 -2.81
CA VAL A 295 -14.74 8.92 -2.99
C VAL A 295 -15.09 9.22 -4.45
N PRO A 296 -16.32 8.93 -4.90
CA PRO A 296 -16.69 9.00 -6.33
C PRO A 296 -16.45 10.37 -6.96
N ASP A 297 -16.55 11.44 -6.18
CA ASP A 297 -16.40 12.82 -6.65
C ASP A 297 -14.94 13.33 -6.66
N ALA A 298 -13.96 12.47 -6.35
CA ALA A 298 -12.56 12.85 -6.41
C ALA A 298 -12.10 13.13 -7.85
N ALA A 299 -11.16 14.07 -8.01
CA ALA A 299 -10.76 14.61 -9.31
C ALA A 299 -10.04 13.62 -10.23
N THR A 300 -9.36 12.61 -9.65
CA THR A 300 -8.66 11.57 -10.41
C THR A 300 -9.17 10.20 -10.03
N ARG A 301 -9.03 9.26 -10.97
CA ARG A 301 -9.42 7.86 -10.76
C ARG A 301 -8.73 7.22 -9.55
N ASP A 302 -7.44 7.49 -9.37
CA ASP A 302 -6.66 6.96 -8.24
C ASP A 302 -7.18 7.57 -6.92
N ALA A 303 -7.50 8.87 -6.91
CA ALA A 303 -8.09 9.54 -5.76
C ALA A 303 -9.52 9.08 -5.42
N GLN A 304 -10.26 8.50 -6.37
CA GLN A 304 -11.61 7.96 -6.14
C GLN A 304 -11.61 6.71 -5.25
N LYS A 305 -10.46 6.05 -5.05
CA LYS A 305 -10.30 4.86 -4.20
C LYS A 305 -11.28 3.75 -4.59
N TRP A 306 -11.14 3.28 -5.82
CA TRP A 306 -11.91 2.15 -6.33
C TRP A 306 -11.46 0.82 -5.72
N GLY A 307 -12.43 -0.02 -5.37
CA GLY A 307 -12.16 -1.39 -4.93
C GLY A 307 -13.42 -2.20 -4.69
N TRP A 308 -13.23 -3.44 -4.25
CA TRP A 308 -14.31 -4.36 -3.89
C TRP A 308 -14.72 -4.12 -2.43
N VAL A 309 -16.00 -3.77 -2.22
CA VAL A 309 -16.55 -3.44 -0.91
C VAL A 309 -17.68 -4.39 -0.54
N ALA A 310 -17.62 -4.95 0.67
CA ALA A 310 -18.70 -5.68 1.33
C ALA A 310 -19.09 -4.99 2.64
N ARG A 311 -20.28 -5.31 3.15
CA ARG A 311 -20.88 -4.61 4.30
C ARG A 311 -21.59 -5.55 5.30
N SER A 312 -21.78 -6.83 4.95
CA SER A 312 -22.57 -7.76 5.76
C SER A 312 -21.74 -8.98 6.16
N VAL A 313 -21.91 -9.43 7.41
CA VAL A 313 -21.48 -10.78 7.80
C VAL A 313 -22.49 -11.78 7.29
N GLY A 314 -22.01 -12.99 7.03
CA GLY A 314 -22.91 -14.12 6.99
C GLY A 314 -23.44 -14.51 8.34
N GLU A 315 -24.74 -14.81 8.40
CA GLU A 315 -25.25 -15.63 9.48
C GLU A 315 -24.45 -16.93 9.49
N GLN A 316 -23.77 -17.23 10.59
CA GLN A 316 -23.41 -18.61 10.83
C GLN A 316 -24.73 -19.37 10.91
N ALA A 317 -24.96 -20.32 10.01
CA ALA A 317 -25.96 -21.32 10.26
C ALA A 317 -25.56 -21.99 11.58
N GLU A 318 -26.29 -21.66 12.66
CA GLU A 318 -26.21 -22.42 13.89
C GLU A 318 -26.31 -23.89 13.49
N MET A 319 -25.31 -24.69 13.85
CA MET A 319 -25.41 -26.14 13.79
C MET A 319 -26.53 -26.56 14.74
N GLY A 320 -27.75 -26.56 14.22
CA GLY A 320 -28.88 -27.21 14.84
C GLY A 320 -28.56 -28.70 14.87
N MET A 321 -28.15 -29.19 16.04
CA MET A 321 -28.21 -30.61 16.35
C MET A 321 -29.66 -31.07 16.14
N VAL A 322 -29.94 -31.69 15.00
CA VAL A 322 -31.20 -32.40 14.78
C VAL A 322 -31.13 -33.68 15.59
N GLY A 323 -31.82 -33.68 16.72
CA GLY A 323 -31.84 -34.83 17.61
C GLY A 323 -32.87 -34.76 18.72
N SER A 324 -34.14 -34.47 18.42
CA SER A 324 -35.27 -35.11 19.12
C SER A 324 -36.61 -34.73 18.48
N LYS A 325 -37.18 -35.67 17.71
CA LYS A 325 -38.64 -35.78 17.65
C LYS A 325 -39.08 -36.33 18.99
N GLN A 326 -39.68 -35.50 19.84
CA GLN A 326 -40.65 -36.00 20.80
C GLN A 326 -41.89 -36.44 20.01
N VAL A 327 -42.16 -37.75 20.05
CA VAL A 327 -43.50 -38.30 19.83
C VAL A 327 -43.84 -39.00 21.13
N GLU A 328 -44.86 -38.49 21.80
CA GLU A 328 -45.46 -39.13 22.97
C GLU A 328 -46.21 -40.41 22.57
N GLY A 329 -46.06 -41.42 23.43
CA GLY A 329 -47.10 -42.43 23.67
C GLY A 329 -46.98 -43.73 22.90
N SER A 330 -46.33 -44.75 23.51
CA SER A 330 -47.02 -45.95 24.01
C SER A 330 -46.03 -47.11 24.25
N GLN A 331 -45.99 -47.56 25.51
CA GLN A 331 -45.79 -48.93 26.01
C GLN A 331 -44.67 -49.85 25.44
N GLY A 332 -43.77 -50.25 26.34
CA GLY A 332 -43.54 -51.68 26.60
C GLY A 332 -42.26 -52.35 26.08
N VAL A 333 -41.48 -52.83 27.06
CA VAL A 333 -40.71 -54.10 27.08
C VAL A 333 -39.29 -54.15 26.46
N VAL A 334 -38.35 -54.30 27.40
CA VAL A 334 -37.01 -54.97 27.45
C VAL A 334 -36.69 -55.98 26.33
N TYR A 335 -35.46 -55.97 25.78
CA TYR A 335 -34.52 -57.13 25.72
C TYR A 335 -33.10 -56.75 25.22
N LEU A 336 -32.16 -57.60 25.65
CA LEU A 336 -30.68 -57.58 25.59
C LEU A 336 -30.01 -57.84 24.22
N ALA A 337 -28.68 -57.62 24.21
CA ALA A 337 -27.62 -58.30 23.43
C ALA A 337 -27.43 -57.85 21.97
N ALA A 338 -26.25 -57.92 21.32
CA ALA A 338 -24.83 -58.08 21.67
C ALA A 338 -24.01 -57.88 20.37
N ALA A 339 -22.77 -57.42 20.53
CA ALA A 339 -21.52 -57.81 19.83
C ALA A 339 -21.34 -57.82 18.28
N ALA A 340 -20.09 -57.43 17.94
CA ALA A 340 -19.21 -57.89 16.84
C ALA A 340 -19.51 -57.39 15.41
N ALA A 341 -18.67 -56.58 14.77
CA ALA A 341 -17.29 -56.78 14.27
C ALA A 341 -17.21 -57.38 12.85
N ALA A 342 -16.19 -56.90 12.11
CA ALA A 342 -15.54 -57.45 10.91
C ALA A 342 -16.06 -57.04 9.51
N ALA A 343 -15.40 -56.03 8.96
CA ALA A 343 -14.52 -56.06 7.78
C ALA A 343 -14.88 -56.89 6.50
N CYS A 344 -14.80 -56.15 5.39
CA CYS A 344 -14.23 -56.50 4.07
C CYS A 344 -15.02 -57.41 3.09
N LYS A 345 -15.35 -56.84 1.91
CA LYS A 345 -14.70 -57.03 0.59
C LYS A 345 -15.69 -57.22 -0.58
N LEU A 346 -15.35 -56.54 -1.70
CA LEU A 346 -15.81 -56.70 -3.09
C LEU A 346 -17.28 -56.27 -3.34
N GLN A 347 -17.70 -55.68 -4.45
CA GLN A 347 -17.28 -55.80 -5.85
C GLN A 347 -17.82 -54.59 -6.63
N CYS A 348 -17.03 -53.98 -7.53
CA CYS A 348 -17.56 -53.04 -8.51
C CYS A 348 -18.46 -53.76 -9.52
N CYS A 349 -19.67 -53.25 -9.74
CA CYS A 349 -20.44 -53.50 -10.96
C CYS A 349 -20.96 -52.18 -11.51
N ALA A 350 -20.65 -51.97 -12.79
CA ALA A 350 -21.05 -50.84 -13.60
C ALA A 350 -22.57 -50.79 -13.78
N HIS A 351 -23.21 -49.78 -13.19
CA HIS A 351 -24.45 -49.11 -13.65
C HIS A 351 -24.36 -47.67 -13.12
N CYS A 352 -23.45 -46.88 -13.69
CA CYS A 352 -23.21 -45.50 -13.30
C CYS A 352 -24.03 -44.55 -14.19
N SER A 353 -25.25 -44.28 -13.76
CA SER A 353 -25.88 -42.98 -13.97
C SER A 353 -26.51 -42.62 -12.63
N THR A 354 -26.36 -41.36 -12.21
CA THR A 354 -26.79 -40.80 -10.90
C THR A 354 -26.01 -41.23 -9.65
N CYS A 355 -24.90 -40.53 -9.37
CA CYS A 355 -24.62 -39.81 -8.10
C CYS A 355 -23.11 -39.57 -7.94
N CYS A 356 -22.60 -38.58 -8.70
CA CYS A 356 -21.38 -37.88 -8.32
C CYS A 356 -21.80 -36.73 -7.41
N HIS A 357 -22.08 -37.00 -6.14
CA HIS A 357 -22.13 -35.93 -5.14
C HIS A 357 -20.71 -35.77 -4.60
N MET A 358 -19.96 -34.90 -5.27
CA MET A 358 -18.87 -34.19 -4.60
C MET A 358 -19.46 -33.57 -3.34
N LEU A 359 -18.85 -33.90 -2.20
CA LEU A 359 -19.00 -33.15 -0.96
C LEU A 359 -18.50 -31.72 -1.25
N THR A 360 -19.41 -30.87 -1.68
CA THR A 360 -19.20 -29.42 -1.63
C THR A 360 -19.35 -29.06 -0.16
N SER A 361 -18.24 -28.69 0.47
CA SER A 361 -18.30 -28.05 1.79
C SER A 361 -19.29 -26.88 1.71
N PRO A 362 -20.19 -26.69 2.69
CA PRO A 362 -21.13 -25.58 2.66
C PRO A 362 -20.35 -24.27 2.60
N VAL A 363 -20.60 -23.49 1.57
CA VAL A 363 -20.08 -22.12 1.44
C VAL A 363 -20.60 -21.33 2.65
N PRO A 364 -19.75 -20.63 3.42
CA PRO A 364 -20.21 -19.84 4.55
C PRO A 364 -21.20 -18.78 4.08
N ALA A 365 -22.30 -18.60 4.81
CA ALA A 365 -23.47 -17.83 4.37
C ALA A 365 -23.30 -16.30 4.51
N GLY A 366 -22.15 -15.73 4.11
CA GLY A 366 -21.82 -14.29 4.19
C GLY A 366 -21.29 -13.65 2.92
N ASP A 367 -20.99 -12.35 2.97
CA ASP A 367 -20.33 -11.66 1.85
C ASP A 367 -18.93 -12.26 1.66
N TRP A 368 -18.63 -12.72 0.45
CA TRP A 368 -17.33 -13.27 0.10
C TRP A 368 -16.92 -12.91 -1.33
N ILE A 369 -15.62 -12.89 -1.58
CA ILE A 369 -15.05 -12.68 -2.92
C ILE A 369 -13.86 -13.61 -3.14
N GLU A 370 -13.76 -14.16 -4.34
CA GLU A 370 -12.63 -15.00 -4.77
C GLU A 370 -11.80 -14.30 -5.84
N PHE A 371 -10.49 -14.43 -5.71
CA PHE A 371 -9.51 -13.97 -6.69
C PHE A 371 -8.72 -15.16 -7.23
N GLN A 372 -8.46 -15.17 -8.54
CA GLN A 372 -7.54 -16.12 -9.16
C GLN A 372 -6.23 -15.40 -9.53
N VAL A 373 -5.11 -15.94 -9.07
CA VAL A 373 -3.80 -15.30 -9.14
C VAL A 373 -2.74 -16.33 -9.53
N ASP A 374 -1.78 -15.92 -10.35
CA ASP A 374 -0.59 -16.71 -10.61
C ASP A 374 0.42 -16.47 -9.48
N THR A 375 0.67 -17.52 -8.69
CA THR A 375 1.64 -17.51 -7.58
C THR A 375 2.88 -18.34 -7.90
N SER A 376 3.06 -18.78 -9.15
CA SER A 376 4.14 -19.70 -9.54
C SER A 376 5.51 -19.04 -9.75
N SER A 377 5.55 -17.71 -9.83
CA SER A 377 6.74 -16.87 -10.04
C SER A 377 7.73 -17.42 -11.08
N SER A 378 7.32 -17.50 -12.36
CA SER A 378 8.24 -17.42 -13.51
C SER A 378 7.53 -17.03 -14.82
N ASN A 379 7.05 -15.80 -14.97
CA ASN A 379 6.79 -15.25 -16.31
C ASN A 379 8.02 -14.48 -16.81
N ALA A 380 9.05 -15.25 -17.19
CA ALA A 380 10.13 -14.81 -18.04
C ALA A 380 9.66 -14.76 -19.50
N THR A 381 9.04 -13.66 -19.92
CA THR A 381 9.00 -13.30 -21.35
C THR A 381 10.21 -12.41 -21.65
N GLY A 382 11.39 -13.04 -21.65
CA GLY A 382 12.66 -12.38 -21.94
C GLY A 382 13.75 -13.43 -22.06
N ASN A 383 14.01 -13.89 -23.29
CA ASN A 383 15.06 -14.85 -23.59
C ASN A 383 16.43 -14.27 -23.18
N THR A 384 16.98 -14.76 -22.08
CA THR A 384 18.39 -14.55 -21.74
C THR A 384 18.94 -15.88 -21.25
N THR A 385 19.67 -16.55 -22.14
CA THR A 385 20.36 -17.81 -21.87
C THR A 385 21.60 -17.53 -21.03
N LEU A 386 21.64 -18.03 -19.80
CA LEU A 386 22.85 -18.06 -18.98
C LEU A 386 22.95 -19.42 -18.29
N GLY A 387 23.94 -20.21 -18.74
CA GLY A 387 24.69 -21.19 -17.96
C GLY A 387 23.94 -22.38 -17.35
N ASN A 388 24.25 -23.58 -17.86
CA ASN A 388 23.89 -24.85 -17.22
C ASN A 388 24.37 -24.92 -15.76
N THR A 389 23.45 -24.77 -14.81
CA THR A 389 23.60 -25.29 -13.46
C THR A 389 22.21 -25.64 -12.94
N THR A 390 21.93 -26.93 -12.80
CA THR A 390 20.70 -27.45 -12.20
C THR A 390 20.75 -27.16 -10.70
N LEU A 391 20.23 -26.01 -10.28
CA LEU A 391 19.91 -25.75 -8.88
C LEU A 391 18.67 -26.54 -8.49
N GLY A 392 18.77 -27.29 -7.39
CA GLY A 392 17.64 -28.03 -6.81
C GLY A 392 16.47 -27.09 -6.50
N THR A 393 15.27 -27.64 -6.56
CA THR A 393 14.00 -26.97 -6.22
C THR A 393 14.04 -26.48 -4.77
N THR A 394 14.47 -25.24 -4.56
CA THR A 394 14.27 -24.54 -3.29
C THR A 394 12.78 -24.23 -3.18
N THR A 395 12.14 -24.73 -2.13
CA THR A 395 10.81 -24.32 -1.67
C THR A 395 10.86 -22.84 -1.26
N GLY A 396 10.80 -21.95 -2.24
CA GLY A 396 10.68 -20.51 -1.99
C GLY A 396 9.33 -20.19 -1.38
N ASN A 397 9.32 -19.42 -0.30
CA ASN A 397 8.08 -18.96 0.31
C ASN A 397 7.51 -17.84 -0.57
N THR A 398 6.32 -18.07 -1.13
CA THR A 398 5.59 -17.04 -1.88
C THR A 398 4.54 -16.43 -0.97
N ALA A 399 4.53 -15.11 -0.87
CA ALA A 399 3.54 -14.36 -0.13
C ALA A 399 2.60 -13.65 -1.08
N LEU A 400 1.31 -13.80 -0.86
CA LEU A 400 0.28 -12.97 -1.45
C LEU A 400 -0.04 -11.85 -0.46
N HIS A 401 0.00 -10.60 -0.91
CA HIS A 401 -0.37 -9.44 -0.11
C HIS A 401 -1.70 -8.89 -0.57
N LEU A 402 -2.72 -8.97 0.28
CA LEU A 402 -4.02 -8.37 0.02
C LEU A 402 -4.04 -6.95 0.60
N SER A 403 -4.29 -5.95 -0.24
CA SER A 403 -4.44 -4.56 0.20
C SER A 403 -5.88 -4.28 0.58
N PHE A 404 -6.08 -3.76 1.79
CA PHE A 404 -7.41 -3.41 2.31
C PHE A 404 -7.39 -2.11 3.11
N LEU A 405 -8.54 -1.44 3.13
CA LEU A 405 -8.73 -0.20 3.86
C LEU A 405 -8.97 -0.48 5.35
N ARG A 406 -8.06 -0.01 6.20
CA ARG A 406 -8.18 -0.05 7.66
C ARG A 406 -8.53 1.35 8.18
N GLY A 407 -9.61 1.48 8.93
CA GLY A 407 -10.12 2.77 9.41
C GLY A 407 -10.70 2.69 10.83
N TRP A 408 -10.93 3.83 11.45
CA TRP A 408 -11.21 3.94 12.88
C TRP A 408 -12.69 3.98 13.26
N MET A 409 -13.57 4.16 12.27
CA MET A 409 -14.99 4.18 12.51
C MET A 409 -15.49 2.79 12.91
N VAL A 410 -16.43 2.72 13.84
CA VAL A 410 -16.96 1.44 14.35
C VAL A 410 -17.67 0.60 13.29
N ASN A 411 -17.89 1.08 12.07
CA ASN A 411 -18.51 0.32 10.98
C ASN A 411 -17.53 -0.52 10.14
N TYR A 412 -16.23 -0.55 10.47
CA TYR A 412 -15.27 -1.42 9.80
C TYR A 412 -15.36 -2.86 10.34
N GLY A 413 -15.50 -3.84 9.44
CA GLY A 413 -15.65 -5.25 9.77
C GLY A 413 -14.32 -5.99 9.96
N ASP A 414 -14.42 -7.31 10.10
CA ASP A 414 -13.30 -8.25 10.08
C ASP A 414 -13.47 -9.21 8.89
N ALA A 415 -12.38 -9.80 8.43
CA ALA A 415 -12.41 -10.76 7.34
C ALA A 415 -11.38 -11.87 7.51
N LEU A 416 -11.59 -12.97 6.80
CA LEU A 416 -10.72 -14.14 6.74
C LEU A 416 -10.27 -14.36 5.30
N VAL A 417 -8.96 -14.59 5.09
CA VAL A 417 -8.44 -15.07 3.81
C VAL A 417 -8.17 -16.57 3.89
N SER A 418 -8.66 -17.32 2.90
CA SER A 418 -8.49 -18.78 2.79
C SER A 418 -8.12 -19.19 1.36
N CYS A 419 -7.31 -20.23 1.19
CA CYS A 419 -7.02 -20.81 -0.13
C CYS A 419 -8.10 -21.83 -0.51
N THR A 420 -8.72 -21.67 -1.68
CA THR A 420 -9.85 -22.53 -2.10
C THR A 420 -9.48 -23.51 -3.21
N SER A 421 -8.47 -23.21 -4.04
CA SER A 421 -8.03 -24.12 -5.11
C SER A 421 -6.63 -23.77 -5.62
N GLY A 422 -5.90 -24.77 -6.13
CA GLY A 422 -4.61 -24.61 -6.79
C GLY A 422 -3.42 -24.43 -5.83
N CYS A 423 -3.57 -23.58 -4.83
CA CYS A 423 -2.58 -23.31 -3.78
C CYS A 423 -3.12 -23.73 -2.41
N ALA A 424 -2.21 -23.86 -1.44
CA ALA A 424 -2.51 -24.08 -0.03
C ALA A 424 -1.99 -22.90 0.80
N CYS A 425 -2.73 -22.52 1.84
CA CYS A 425 -2.35 -21.54 2.84
C CYS A 425 -3.14 -21.78 4.13
N ASP A 426 -2.61 -21.25 5.23
CA ASP A 426 -3.35 -21.18 6.48
C ASP A 426 -4.38 -20.04 6.43
N ASP A 427 -5.53 -20.28 7.06
CA ASP A 427 -6.58 -19.29 7.25
C ASP A 427 -6.02 -18.06 8.00
N THR A 428 -6.09 -16.90 7.35
CA THR A 428 -5.44 -15.67 7.84
C THR A 428 -6.49 -14.60 8.13
N PRO A 429 -6.84 -14.35 9.41
CA PRO A 429 -7.81 -13.31 9.77
C PRO A 429 -7.16 -11.93 9.74
N PHE A 430 -7.95 -10.91 9.44
CA PHE A 430 -7.53 -9.51 9.51
C PHE A 430 -8.68 -8.59 9.91
N SER A 431 -8.32 -7.50 10.59
CA SER A 431 -9.27 -6.49 11.05
C SER A 431 -9.16 -5.20 10.25
N CYS A 432 -10.30 -4.72 9.74
CA CYS A 432 -10.38 -3.41 9.11
C CYS A 432 -10.53 -2.28 10.13
N LEU A 433 -10.68 -2.58 11.43
CA LEU A 433 -10.72 -1.55 12.48
C LEU A 433 -9.29 -1.11 12.87
N SER A 434 -9.09 0.19 12.91
CA SER A 434 -7.87 0.87 13.37
C SER A 434 -8.10 1.49 14.75
N GLU A 435 -7.12 1.37 15.63
CA GLU A 435 -7.08 2.14 16.89
C GLU A 435 -6.64 3.58 16.65
N PHE A 436 -6.01 3.86 15.51
CA PHE A 436 -5.58 5.20 15.13
C PHE A 436 -6.68 5.95 14.39
N MET A 437 -6.90 7.23 14.71
CA MET A 437 -7.92 8.11 14.12
C MET A 437 -7.63 8.56 12.68
N PHE A 438 -7.28 7.62 11.81
CA PHE A 438 -7.13 7.82 10.38
C PHE A 438 -7.40 6.52 9.63
N THR A 439 -7.58 6.66 8.32
CA THR A 439 -7.86 5.52 7.44
C THR A 439 -6.72 5.37 6.44
N MET A 440 -6.18 4.15 6.31
CA MET A 440 -5.10 3.82 5.38
C MET A 440 -5.28 2.44 4.76
N TYR A 441 -4.70 2.25 3.58
CA TYR A 441 -4.49 0.93 3.02
C TYR A 441 -3.35 0.26 3.76
N VAL A 442 -3.58 -0.97 4.19
CA VAL A 442 -2.57 -1.85 4.78
C VAL A 442 -2.55 -3.16 4.02
N LEU A 443 -1.42 -3.87 4.10
CA LEU A 443 -1.23 -5.14 3.42
C LEU A 443 -1.43 -6.28 4.42
N GLN A 444 -2.30 -7.24 4.07
CA GLN A 444 -2.38 -8.53 4.74
C GLN A 444 -1.52 -9.54 3.98
N PRO A 445 -0.34 -9.93 4.51
CA PRO A 445 0.43 -11.02 3.93
C PRO A 445 -0.27 -12.36 4.21
N VAL A 446 -0.28 -13.24 3.21
CA VAL A 446 -0.79 -14.60 3.24
C VAL A 446 0.26 -15.50 2.61
N GLN A 447 0.82 -16.44 3.37
CA GLN A 447 1.80 -17.38 2.85
C GLN A 447 1.07 -18.44 2.02
N VAL A 448 1.46 -18.60 0.75
CA VAL A 448 0.79 -19.49 -0.20
C VAL A 448 1.80 -20.42 -0.87
N THR A 449 1.36 -21.65 -1.19
CA THR A 449 2.13 -22.50 -2.10
C THR A 449 2.05 -21.98 -3.54
N ARG A 450 3.12 -22.18 -4.30
CA ARG A 450 3.24 -21.74 -5.69
C ARG A 450 2.27 -22.50 -6.61
N HIS A 451 1.39 -21.79 -7.31
CA HIS A 451 0.49 -22.35 -8.32
C HIS A 451 0.05 -21.30 -9.37
N PRO A 452 0.01 -21.62 -10.68
CA PRO A 452 -0.35 -20.67 -11.74
C PRO A 452 -1.82 -20.22 -11.72
N GLN A 453 -2.68 -20.96 -11.00
CA GLN A 453 -4.10 -20.66 -10.82
C GLN A 453 -4.50 -20.76 -9.34
N CYS A 454 -3.74 -20.11 -8.46
CA CYS A 454 -4.07 -20.03 -7.04
C CYS A 454 -5.38 -19.26 -6.86
N ARG A 455 -6.38 -19.87 -6.23
CA ARG A 455 -7.61 -19.19 -5.83
C ARG A 455 -7.59 -18.94 -4.33
N ILE A 456 -7.78 -17.67 -3.98
CA ILE A 456 -8.01 -17.26 -2.60
C ILE A 456 -9.43 -16.70 -2.46
N ARG A 457 -10.01 -16.88 -1.27
CA ARG A 457 -11.29 -16.32 -0.89
C ARG A 457 -11.09 -15.36 0.28
N VAL A 458 -11.76 -14.22 0.22
CA VAL A 458 -11.93 -13.30 1.34
C VAL A 458 -13.38 -13.37 1.78
N THR A 459 -13.61 -13.67 3.05
CA THR A 459 -14.96 -13.77 3.64
C THR A 459 -15.10 -12.78 4.78
N VAL A 460 -16.16 -11.98 4.78
CA VAL A 460 -16.48 -11.09 5.91
C VAL A 460 -16.95 -11.93 7.09
N VAL A 461 -16.33 -11.73 8.25
CA VAL A 461 -16.61 -12.49 9.47
C VAL A 461 -17.04 -11.56 10.61
N ASP A 462 -17.79 -12.12 11.56
CA ASP A 462 -18.09 -11.46 12.83
C ASP A 462 -17.05 -11.90 13.85
N ALA A 463 -16.18 -10.98 14.27
CA ALA A 463 -15.25 -11.23 15.36
C ALA A 463 -15.81 -10.59 16.65
N PRO A 464 -15.71 -11.26 17.80
CA PRO A 464 -16.18 -10.70 19.07
C PRO A 464 -15.49 -9.35 19.37
N ARG A 465 -16.29 -8.30 19.58
CA ARG A 465 -15.81 -6.94 19.95
C ARG A 465 -16.60 -6.39 21.13
N ALA A 466 -15.95 -5.53 21.92
CA ALA A 466 -16.60 -4.84 23.05
C ALA A 466 -17.75 -3.92 22.60
N GLN A 467 -17.63 -3.36 21.39
CA GLN A 467 -18.69 -2.64 20.70
C GLN A 467 -18.87 -3.27 19.31
N PRO A 468 -19.96 -4.02 19.08
CA PRO A 468 -20.24 -4.61 17.77
C PRO A 468 -20.39 -3.51 16.71
N PRO A 469 -19.87 -3.73 15.51
CA PRO A 469 -19.95 -2.73 14.46
C PRO A 469 -21.39 -2.67 13.92
N THR A 470 -21.88 -1.47 13.59
CA THR A 470 -23.23 -1.31 13.01
C THR A 470 -23.34 -1.78 11.56
N GLU A 471 -22.19 -2.04 10.95
CA GLU A 471 -21.99 -2.51 9.58
C GLU A 471 -20.62 -3.19 9.54
N HIS A 472 -20.40 -4.18 8.67
CA HIS A 472 -19.13 -4.90 8.57
C HIS A 472 -18.40 -4.52 7.29
N LYS A 473 -18.03 -3.25 7.18
CA LYS A 473 -17.39 -2.72 5.97
C LYS A 473 -16.00 -3.32 5.79
N VAL A 474 -15.79 -3.98 4.66
CA VAL A 474 -14.48 -4.48 4.19
C VAL A 474 -14.26 -3.93 2.79
N HIS A 475 -13.17 -3.19 2.59
CA HIS A 475 -12.80 -2.62 1.29
C HIS A 475 -11.42 -3.13 0.88
N LEU A 476 -11.37 -3.83 -0.25
CA LEU A 476 -10.15 -4.38 -0.87
C LEU A 476 -9.85 -3.60 -2.15
N ASN A 477 -8.60 -3.22 -2.41
CA ASN A 477 -8.26 -2.40 -3.58
C ASN A 477 -7.10 -2.94 -4.44
N ALA A 478 -6.30 -3.88 -3.93
CA ALA A 478 -5.20 -4.45 -4.68
C ALA A 478 -4.78 -5.82 -4.14
N LEU A 479 -4.03 -6.53 -4.96
CA LEU A 479 -3.42 -7.79 -4.61
C LEU A 479 -2.02 -7.88 -5.23
N PHE A 480 -1.07 -8.37 -4.45
CA PHE A 480 0.32 -8.50 -4.86
C PHE A 480 0.81 -9.92 -4.62
N VAL A 481 1.74 -10.39 -5.44
CA VAL A 481 2.48 -11.62 -5.16
C VAL A 481 3.93 -11.24 -5.10
N THR A 482 4.59 -11.59 -4.00
CA THR A 482 6.03 -11.39 -3.80
C THR A 482 6.65 -12.71 -3.37
N SER A 483 7.88 -12.96 -3.78
CA SER A 483 8.64 -14.09 -3.28
C SER A 483 9.78 -13.61 -2.38
N TYR A 484 10.00 -14.33 -1.28
CA TYR A 484 11.04 -14.03 -0.28
C TYR A 484 11.98 -15.20 -0.05
#